data_AF-A0A355H377-F1
#
_entry.id   AF-A0A355H377-F1
#
_cell.length_a   1.000
_cell.length_b   1.000
_cell.length_c   1.000
_cell.angle_alpha   90.00
_cell.angle_beta   90.00
_cell.angle_gamma   90.00
#
_symmetry.space_group_name_H-M   'P 1'
#
loop_
_entity.id
_entity.type
_entity.pdbx_description
1 polymer ?
#
loop_
_entity_poly.entity_id
_entity_poly.type
_entity_poly.pdbx_seq_one_letter_code
_entity_poly.pdbx_strand_id
1 'polypeptide(L)'
;CVAIRREGEDVFLIISHGGDSVVTVMNSVTGSICQQTGRDMNFAGRSKEIVDVTRYHMTDREARVLLSTDGFDDVWRFCLRQSLLGGARDVFERYPVEDICEMISGILEENRDRFEYDDVGFILLDPHRLERIGKTAVMMGGTRPYEEKHYHSEYASGSHDRWVSDGEWGDHKDVFAGAGIQVLGEGDAIDHHDITTN
;
A
#
# COMPACT_ATOMS: atom_id res chain seq x y z
N CYS A 1 -0.97 -2.93 6.75
CA CYS A 1 -0.08 -4.07 6.45
C CYS A 1 -0.90 -5.28 5.99
N VAL A 2 -0.42 -6.02 4.99
CA VAL A 2 -1.02 -7.29 4.54
C VAL A 2 0.09 -8.34 4.46
N ALA A 3 -0.03 -9.42 5.24
CA ALA A 3 0.81 -10.59 5.09
C ALA A 3 0.05 -11.69 4.33
N ILE A 4 0.72 -12.34 3.40
CA ILE A 4 0.14 -13.40 2.56
C ILE A 4 0.69 -14.74 3.04
N ARG A 5 -0.20 -15.62 3.48
CA ARG A 5 0.12 -16.97 3.97
C ARG A 5 -0.49 -18.00 3.04
N ARG A 6 0.35 -18.89 2.51
CA ARG A 6 -0.09 -20.05 1.73
C ARG A 6 -0.12 -21.29 2.61
N GLU A 7 -1.21 -22.04 2.55
CA GLU A 7 -1.37 -23.35 3.22
C GLU A 7 -1.84 -24.37 2.18
N GLY A 8 -0.90 -25.05 1.52
CA GLY A 8 -1.22 -25.86 0.34
C GLY A 8 -1.66 -24.98 -0.83
N GLU A 9 -2.86 -25.26 -1.38
CA GLU A 9 -3.48 -24.45 -2.43
C GLU A 9 -4.24 -23.22 -1.88
N ASP A 10 -4.48 -23.17 -0.56
CA ASP A 10 -5.22 -22.09 0.06
C ASP A 10 -4.34 -20.85 0.27
N VAL A 11 -4.91 -19.68 0.00
CA VAL A 11 -4.25 -18.38 0.20
C VAL A 11 -5.01 -17.60 1.26
N PHE A 12 -4.32 -17.17 2.30
CA PHE A 12 -4.87 -16.35 3.37
C PHE A 12 -4.17 -15.00 3.40
N LEU A 13 -4.96 -13.95 3.58
CA LEU A 13 -4.48 -12.62 3.94
C LEU A 13 -4.58 -12.48 5.46
N ILE A 14 -3.51 -12.03 6.09
CA ILE A 14 -3.51 -11.52 7.45
C ILE A 14 -3.37 -10.01 7.33
N ILE A 15 -4.47 -9.31 7.55
CA ILE A 15 -4.59 -7.87 7.36
C ILE A 15 -4.49 -7.23 8.74
N SER A 16 -3.48 -6.40 8.94
CA SER A 16 -3.38 -5.53 10.11
C SER A 16 -3.48 -4.09 9.65
N HIS A 17 -4.44 -3.36 10.20
CA HIS A 17 -4.81 -2.03 9.75
C HIS A 17 -5.00 -1.09 10.95
N GLY A 18 -4.55 0.14 10.79
CA GLY A 18 -4.77 1.26 11.69
C GLY A 18 -4.42 2.56 10.94
N GLY A 19 -5.35 3.50 10.87
CA GLY A 19 -5.29 4.69 10.01
C GLY A 19 -6.47 4.78 9.02
N ASP A 20 -6.33 5.69 8.07
CA ASP A 20 -7.28 5.96 6.98
C ASP A 20 -6.91 5.31 5.64
N SER A 21 -5.72 4.71 5.56
CA SER A 21 -5.31 3.83 4.46
C SER A 21 -6.15 2.56 4.43
N VAL A 22 -6.51 2.07 3.25
CA VAL A 22 -7.48 0.98 3.09
C VAL A 22 -6.84 -0.23 2.44
N VAL A 23 -7.21 -1.43 2.92
CA VAL A 23 -6.98 -2.68 2.20
C VAL A 23 -8.29 -3.11 1.55
N THR A 24 -8.28 -3.22 0.22
CA THR A 24 -9.43 -3.66 -0.58
C THR A 24 -9.08 -4.94 -1.32
N VAL A 25 -9.86 -5.99 -1.11
CA VAL A 25 -9.83 -7.21 -1.93
C VAL A 25 -10.97 -7.12 -2.94
N MET A 26 -10.65 -7.23 -4.23
CA MET A 26 -11.63 -7.09 -5.31
C MET A 26 -11.44 -8.15 -6.38
N ASN A 27 -12.52 -8.65 -6.97
CA ASN A 27 -12.46 -9.53 -8.12
C ASN A 27 -12.12 -8.71 -9.38
N SER A 28 -11.06 -9.10 -10.12
CA SER A 28 -10.59 -8.35 -11.28
C SER A 28 -11.51 -8.45 -12.51
N VAL A 29 -12.32 -9.50 -12.59
CA VAL A 29 -13.23 -9.75 -13.71
C VAL A 29 -14.56 -9.01 -13.55
N THR A 30 -15.11 -8.98 -12.34
CA THR A 30 -16.40 -8.34 -12.05
C THR A 30 -16.24 -6.91 -11.55
N GLY A 31 -15.08 -6.57 -10.97
CA GLY A 31 -14.84 -5.33 -10.25
C GLY A 31 -15.52 -5.27 -8.88
N SER A 32 -16.10 -6.38 -8.40
CA SER A 32 -16.79 -6.41 -7.11
C SER A 32 -15.79 -6.41 -5.95
N ILE A 33 -16.06 -5.60 -4.93
CA ILE A 33 -15.31 -5.61 -3.67
C ILE A 33 -15.76 -6.81 -2.83
N CYS A 34 -14.81 -7.70 -2.52
CA CYS A 34 -15.03 -8.90 -1.71
C CYS A 34 -14.79 -8.65 -0.22
N GLN A 35 -13.85 -7.76 0.10
CA GLN A 35 -13.49 -7.35 1.45
C GLN A 35 -12.88 -5.96 1.40
N GLN A 36 -13.18 -5.11 2.38
CA GLN A 36 -12.53 -3.81 2.53
C GLN A 36 -12.37 -3.50 4.02
N THR A 37 -11.19 -3.05 4.43
CA THR A 37 -11.02 -2.55 5.80
C THR A 37 -11.79 -1.25 5.98
N GLY A 38 -12.37 -1.05 7.16
CA GLY A 38 -12.89 0.27 7.54
C GLY A 38 -11.73 1.25 7.72
N ARG A 39 -12.01 2.54 7.58
CA ARG A 39 -11.09 3.60 8.02
C ARG A 39 -11.18 3.74 9.52
N ASP A 40 -10.04 3.83 10.19
CA ASP A 40 -9.96 4.06 11.62
C ASP A 40 -8.81 5.00 11.94
N MET A 41 -9.14 6.21 12.41
CA MET A 41 -8.17 7.25 12.80
C MET A 41 -7.28 6.86 14.00
N ASN A 42 -7.27 5.59 14.40
CA ASN A 42 -6.29 4.97 15.26
C ASN A 42 -4.96 4.72 14.50
N PHE A 43 -4.20 5.80 14.28
CA PHE A 43 -2.93 5.78 13.56
C PHE A 43 -1.80 5.05 14.28
N ALA A 44 -0.91 4.43 13.49
CA ALA A 44 0.38 3.94 13.97
C ALA A 44 1.15 5.07 14.71
N GLY A 45 1.78 4.74 15.84
CA GLY A 45 2.50 5.71 16.67
C GLY A 45 1.62 6.60 17.58
N ARG A 46 0.30 6.60 17.41
CA ARG A 46 -0.68 7.26 18.32
C ARG A 46 -1.55 6.26 19.06
N SER A 47 -1.80 5.10 18.47
CA SER A 47 -2.55 4.01 19.07
C SER A 47 -1.73 3.29 20.14
N LYS A 48 -2.37 2.99 21.28
CA LYS A 48 -1.76 2.24 22.39
C LYS A 48 -1.85 0.72 22.19
N GLU A 49 -2.69 0.27 21.26
CA GLU A 49 -2.99 -1.14 21.02
C GLU A 49 -3.08 -1.40 19.51
N ILE A 50 -2.88 -2.66 19.11
CA ILE A 50 -3.17 -3.11 17.75
C ILE A 50 -4.68 -3.09 17.57
N VAL A 51 -5.13 -2.26 16.64
CA VAL A 51 -6.54 -1.89 16.49
C VAL A 51 -7.36 -3.05 15.91
N ASP A 52 -6.88 -3.66 14.82
CA ASP A 52 -7.55 -4.79 14.20
C ASP A 52 -6.56 -5.68 13.43
N VAL A 53 -6.77 -7.00 13.56
CA VAL A 53 -6.08 -8.02 12.77
C VAL A 53 -7.13 -9.00 12.25
N THR A 54 -7.41 -8.91 10.95
CA THR A 54 -8.38 -9.77 10.27
C THR A 54 -7.66 -10.83 9.44
N ARG A 55 -8.06 -12.10 9.60
CA ARG A 55 -7.69 -13.19 8.66
C ARG A 55 -8.77 -13.31 7.59
N TYR A 56 -8.40 -13.18 6.33
CA TYR A 56 -9.30 -13.34 5.18
C TYR A 56 -8.85 -14.52 4.31
N HIS A 57 -9.76 -15.47 4.05
CA HIS A 57 -9.50 -16.59 3.17
C HIS A 57 -9.82 -16.21 1.72
N MET A 58 -8.81 -16.26 0.85
CA MET A 58 -8.98 -15.95 -0.57
C MET A 58 -9.48 -17.18 -1.33
N THR A 59 -10.81 -17.27 -1.46
CA THR A 59 -11.44 -18.33 -2.24
C THR A 59 -11.46 -18.06 -3.74
N ASP A 60 -11.32 -16.78 -4.13
CA ASP A 60 -11.36 -16.33 -5.51
C ASP A 60 -9.95 -16.18 -6.08
N ARG A 61 -9.69 -16.87 -7.21
CA ARG A 61 -8.41 -16.81 -7.93
C ARG A 61 -8.26 -15.55 -8.78
N GLU A 62 -9.36 -14.90 -9.10
CA GLU A 62 -9.38 -13.63 -9.82
C GLU A 62 -9.31 -12.42 -8.87
N ALA A 63 -9.10 -12.64 -7.57
CA ALA A 63 -8.98 -11.54 -6.63
C ALA A 63 -7.65 -10.79 -6.79
N ARG A 64 -7.71 -9.48 -6.62
CA ARG A 64 -6.60 -8.55 -6.47
C ARG A 64 -6.69 -7.88 -5.11
N VAL A 65 -5.52 -7.58 -4.53
CA VAL A 65 -5.42 -6.90 -3.24
C VAL A 65 -4.79 -5.55 -3.48
N LEU A 66 -5.55 -4.50 -3.17
CA LEU A 66 -5.13 -3.11 -3.22
C LEU A 66 -4.92 -2.62 -1.79
N LEU A 67 -3.73 -2.10 -1.51
CA LEU A 67 -3.45 -1.27 -0.35
C LEU A 67 -3.35 0.16 -0.86
N SER A 68 -4.04 1.11 -0.27
CA SER A 68 -4.01 2.49 -0.76
C SER A 68 -4.15 3.52 0.36
N THR A 69 -3.51 4.67 0.21
CA THR A 69 -3.76 5.87 1.02
C THR A 69 -5.13 6.44 0.66
N ASP A 70 -5.62 7.37 1.48
CA ASP A 70 -6.82 8.14 1.17
C ASP A 70 -6.62 9.11 -0.01
N GLY A 71 -5.41 9.64 -0.20
CA GLY A 71 -5.02 10.40 -1.39
C GLY A 71 -5.28 9.63 -2.70
N PHE A 72 -4.98 8.33 -2.75
CA PHE A 72 -5.35 7.50 -3.91
C PHE A 72 -6.87 7.40 -4.12
N ASP A 73 -7.64 7.37 -3.03
CA ASP A 73 -9.10 7.32 -3.07
C ASP A 73 -9.69 8.60 -3.70
N ASP A 74 -9.05 9.75 -3.49
CA ASP A 74 -9.42 11.01 -4.13
C ASP A 74 -9.12 11.01 -5.63
N VAL A 75 -7.96 10.49 -6.03
CA VAL A 75 -7.61 10.27 -7.45
C VAL A 75 -8.62 9.35 -8.11
N TRP A 76 -8.96 8.23 -7.48
CA TRP A 76 -9.92 7.27 -8.01
C TRP A 76 -11.31 7.89 -8.19
N ARG A 77 -11.80 8.63 -7.19
CA ARG A 77 -13.08 9.37 -7.30
C ARG A 77 -13.04 10.44 -8.38
N PHE A 78 -11.91 11.12 -8.58
CA PHE A 78 -11.75 12.06 -9.69
C PHE A 78 -11.87 11.34 -11.03
N CYS A 79 -11.16 10.23 -11.23
CA CYS A 79 -11.19 9.44 -12.45
C CYS A 79 -12.62 8.98 -12.81
N LEU A 80 -13.37 8.48 -11.82
CA LEU A 80 -14.75 8.05 -12.01
C LEU A 80 -15.69 9.23 -12.34
N ARG A 81 -15.53 10.37 -11.65
CA ARG A 81 -16.37 11.56 -11.89
C ARG A 81 -16.13 12.20 -13.25
N GLN A 82 -14.88 12.14 -13.74
CA GLN A 82 -14.50 12.66 -15.06
C GLN A 82 -14.62 11.61 -16.16
N SER A 83 -15.08 10.39 -15.85
CA SER A 83 -15.17 9.26 -16.78
C SER A 83 -13.84 8.92 -17.47
N LEU A 84 -12.71 9.18 -16.80
CA LEU A 84 -11.38 8.81 -17.30
C LEU A 84 -11.19 7.29 -17.25
N LEU A 85 -11.82 6.64 -16.26
CA LEU A 85 -11.79 5.19 -16.06
C LEU A 85 -13.22 4.67 -15.89
N GLY A 86 -13.52 3.50 -16.46
CA GLY A 86 -14.84 2.85 -16.37
C GLY A 86 -15.09 2.07 -15.07
N GLY A 87 -14.22 2.21 -14.06
CA GLY A 87 -14.22 1.43 -12.83
C GLY A 87 -13.14 0.35 -12.79
N ALA A 88 -13.09 -0.41 -11.70
CA ALA A 88 -12.00 -1.35 -11.43
C ALA A 88 -11.92 -2.47 -12.49
N ARG A 89 -13.08 -3.02 -12.88
CA ARG A 89 -13.17 -4.02 -13.96
C ARG A 89 -12.56 -3.50 -15.26
N ASP A 90 -12.95 -2.30 -15.66
CA ASP A 90 -12.48 -1.68 -16.91
C ASP A 90 -10.96 -1.48 -16.89
N VAL A 91 -10.42 -1.08 -15.75
CA VAL A 91 -8.96 -0.96 -15.55
C VAL A 91 -8.28 -2.32 -15.69
N PHE A 92 -8.74 -3.35 -15.01
CA PHE A 92 -8.12 -4.68 -15.08
C PHE A 92 -8.28 -5.38 -16.44
N GLU A 93 -9.32 -5.02 -17.20
CA GLU A 93 -9.51 -5.53 -18.57
C GLU A 93 -8.54 -4.85 -19.56
N ARG A 94 -8.22 -3.57 -19.33
CA ARG A 94 -7.38 -2.76 -20.24
C ARG A 94 -5.90 -2.82 -19.93
N TYR A 95 -5.54 -2.93 -18.66
CA TYR A 95 -4.16 -2.78 -18.20
C TYR A 95 -3.72 -4.02 -17.41
N PRO A 96 -2.53 -4.58 -17.72
CA PRO A 96 -1.91 -5.53 -16.81
C PRO A 96 -1.52 -4.83 -15.50
N VAL A 97 -1.36 -5.60 -14.42
CA VAL A 97 -1.18 -5.05 -13.05
C VAL A 97 0.05 -4.16 -12.96
N GLU A 98 1.13 -4.56 -13.64
CA GLU A 98 2.41 -3.84 -13.73
C GLU A 98 2.30 -2.45 -14.37
N ASP A 99 1.35 -2.23 -15.27
CA ASP A 99 1.21 -0.95 -16.00
C ASP A 99 0.27 0.04 -15.29
N ILE A 100 -0.48 -0.42 -14.27
CA ILE A 100 -1.46 0.42 -13.56
C ILE A 100 -0.78 1.59 -12.84
N CYS A 101 0.44 1.42 -12.34
CA CYS A 101 1.20 2.49 -11.71
C CYS A 101 1.51 3.63 -12.69
N GLU A 102 2.00 3.29 -13.88
CA GLU A 102 2.30 4.28 -14.93
C GLU A 102 1.02 4.98 -15.41
N MET A 103 -0.07 4.23 -15.56
CA MET A 103 -1.37 4.78 -15.93
C MET A 103 -1.87 5.82 -14.93
N ILE A 104 -1.82 5.52 -13.62
CA ILE A 104 -2.22 6.47 -12.57
C ILE A 104 -1.29 7.69 -12.55
N SER A 105 0.03 7.48 -12.73
CA SER A 105 1.00 8.58 -12.82
C SER A 105 0.67 9.53 -13.98
N GLY A 106 0.38 8.98 -15.17
CA GLY A 106 -0.01 9.78 -16.33
C GLY A 106 -1.28 10.60 -16.09
N ILE A 107 -2.29 10.02 -15.42
CA ILE A 107 -3.50 10.75 -15.05
C ILE A 107 -3.19 11.91 -14.10
N LEU A 108 -2.34 11.70 -13.09
CA LEU A 108 -1.94 12.76 -12.17
C LEU A 108 -1.21 13.90 -12.90
N GLU A 109 -0.29 13.58 -13.79
CA GLU A 109 0.45 14.58 -14.57
C GLU A 109 -0.46 15.41 -15.49
N GLU A 110 -1.34 14.75 -16.24
CA GLU A 110 -2.27 15.42 -17.16
C GLU A 110 -3.32 16.27 -16.45
N ASN A 111 -3.57 16.02 -15.15
CA ASN A 111 -4.63 16.65 -14.37
C ASN A 111 -4.14 17.37 -13.12
N ARG A 112 -2.84 17.70 -13.05
CA ARG A 112 -2.18 18.27 -11.85
C ARG A 112 -2.91 19.48 -11.23
N ASP A 113 -3.49 20.34 -12.05
CA ASP A 113 -4.17 21.57 -11.60
C ASP A 113 -5.71 21.46 -11.61
N ARG A 114 -6.26 20.25 -11.78
CA ARG A 114 -7.70 20.04 -11.98
C ARG A 114 -8.45 19.58 -10.73
N PHE A 115 -7.74 19.07 -9.73
CA PHE A 115 -8.33 18.65 -8.46
C PHE A 115 -7.25 18.63 -7.38
N GLU A 116 -7.70 18.76 -6.13
CA GLU A 116 -6.85 18.58 -4.95
C GLU A 116 -6.90 17.11 -4.51
N TYR A 117 -5.74 16.59 -4.10
CA TYR A 117 -5.57 15.25 -3.56
C TYR A 117 -4.44 15.26 -2.52
N ASP A 118 -4.52 14.37 -1.53
CA ASP A 118 -3.45 14.17 -0.55
C ASP A 118 -2.36 13.23 -1.10
N ASP A 119 -1.27 13.02 -0.36
CA ASP A 119 -0.16 12.16 -0.75
C ASP A 119 -0.66 10.77 -1.24
N VAL A 120 -0.32 10.45 -2.48
CA VAL A 120 -0.84 9.26 -3.19
C VAL A 120 0.13 8.11 -3.02
N GLY A 121 -0.32 7.07 -2.32
CA GLY A 121 0.39 5.79 -2.23
C GLY A 121 -0.56 4.63 -2.47
N PHE A 122 -0.15 3.67 -3.28
CA PHE A 122 -0.87 2.40 -3.38
C PHE A 122 0.06 1.25 -3.78
N ILE A 123 -0.35 0.04 -3.41
CA ILE A 123 0.25 -1.22 -3.84
C ILE A 123 -0.88 -2.13 -4.31
N LEU A 124 -0.73 -2.67 -5.51
CA LEU A 124 -1.65 -3.64 -6.08
C LEU A 124 -0.96 -4.99 -6.25
N LEU A 125 -1.59 -6.05 -5.77
CA LEU A 125 -1.02 -7.40 -5.75
C LEU A 125 -1.99 -8.42 -6.37
N ASP A 126 -1.42 -9.44 -7.01
CA ASP A 126 -2.08 -10.70 -7.33
C ASP A 126 -1.57 -11.81 -6.39
N PRO A 127 -2.27 -12.12 -5.29
CA PRO A 127 -1.79 -13.05 -4.28
C PRO A 127 -1.57 -14.48 -4.77
N HIS A 128 -2.22 -14.87 -5.88
CA HIS A 128 -2.06 -16.21 -6.45
C HIS A 128 -0.83 -16.32 -7.34
N ARG A 129 -0.38 -15.21 -7.93
CA ARG A 129 0.84 -15.13 -8.75
C ARG A 129 2.09 -14.70 -7.97
N LEU A 130 1.96 -14.29 -6.72
CA LEU A 130 3.12 -13.94 -5.90
C LEU A 130 3.97 -15.17 -5.57
N GLU A 131 5.24 -15.10 -5.94
CA GLU A 131 6.27 -16.03 -5.53
C GLU A 131 7.00 -15.49 -4.31
N ARG A 132 7.39 -16.38 -3.38
CA ARG A 132 8.23 -16.00 -2.25
C ARG A 132 9.63 -15.75 -2.76
N ILE A 133 9.91 -14.51 -3.13
CA ILE A 133 11.27 -14.06 -3.40
C ILE A 133 11.92 -13.90 -2.03
N GLY A 134 12.90 -14.75 -1.69
CA GLY A 134 13.51 -14.81 -0.37
C GLY A 134 14.24 -13.55 0.11
N LYS A 135 14.19 -12.44 -0.64
CA LYS A 135 15.19 -11.38 -0.60
C LYS A 135 14.83 -10.18 0.29
N THR A 136 13.61 -9.64 0.16
CA THR A 136 13.26 -8.34 0.75
C THR A 136 11.78 -8.29 1.13
N ALA A 137 11.48 -7.84 2.35
CA ALA A 137 10.13 -7.50 2.79
C ALA A 137 10.02 -6.00 3.01
N VAL A 138 8.96 -5.39 2.47
CA VAL A 138 8.66 -3.97 2.69
C VAL A 138 7.47 -3.88 3.64
N MET A 139 7.66 -3.22 4.77
CA MET A 139 6.59 -2.85 5.68
C MET A 139 6.33 -1.36 5.52
N MET A 140 5.08 -0.97 5.26
CA MET A 140 4.67 0.42 5.21
C MET A 140 3.70 0.69 6.36
N GLY A 141 3.95 1.74 7.12
CA GLY A 141 3.13 2.23 8.21
C GLY A 141 3.09 3.74 8.23
N GLY A 142 2.31 4.29 9.15
CA GLY A 142 2.30 5.73 9.40
C GLY A 142 3.54 6.17 10.18
N THR A 143 3.94 7.42 9.98
CA THR A 143 4.97 8.12 10.75
C THR A 143 4.32 8.91 11.88
N ARG A 144 5.09 9.27 12.91
CA ARG A 144 4.60 10.18 13.96
C ARG A 144 4.60 11.62 13.44
N PRO A 145 3.75 12.53 13.96
CA PRO A 145 3.68 13.91 13.48
C PRO A 145 5.02 14.69 13.54
N TYR A 146 5.93 14.33 14.46
CA TYR A 146 7.26 14.94 14.50
C TYR A 146 8.21 14.38 13.42
N GLU A 147 8.02 13.13 13.00
CA GLU A 147 8.79 12.46 11.95
C GLU A 147 8.36 12.99 10.60
N GLU A 148 7.04 13.14 10.36
CA GLU A 148 6.50 13.80 9.15
C GLU A 148 7.04 15.22 9.00
N LYS A 149 6.97 16.03 10.07
CA LYS A 149 7.45 17.41 10.04
C LYS A 149 8.95 17.50 9.74
N HIS A 150 9.74 16.57 10.28
CA HIS A 150 11.17 16.52 10.02
C HIS A 150 11.45 16.05 8.60
N TYR A 151 10.77 15.00 8.14
CA TYR A 151 10.87 14.48 6.78
C TYR A 151 10.52 15.54 5.74
N HIS A 152 9.38 16.22 5.87
CA HIS A 152 9.05 17.33 4.96
C HIS A 152 10.08 18.46 5.02
N SER A 153 10.67 18.76 6.18
CA SER A 153 11.70 19.82 6.27
C SER A 153 13.02 19.45 5.58
N GLU A 154 13.38 18.17 5.56
CA GLU A 154 14.62 17.68 4.94
C GLU A 154 14.44 17.35 3.44
N TYR A 155 13.30 16.77 3.07
CA TYR A 155 13.05 16.18 1.76
C TYR A 155 12.12 17.03 0.86
N ALA A 156 11.71 18.23 1.28
CA ALA A 156 10.94 19.16 0.42
C ALA A 156 11.69 19.68 -0.82
N SER A 157 12.98 19.35 -0.98
CA SER A 157 13.79 19.75 -2.13
C SER A 157 13.69 18.71 -3.25
N GLY A 158 13.52 19.18 -4.50
CA GLY A 158 13.41 18.32 -5.69
C GLY A 158 14.64 17.44 -6.00
N SER A 159 15.72 17.53 -5.22
CA SER A 159 16.85 16.58 -5.30
C SER A 159 16.49 15.16 -4.86
N HIS A 160 15.37 14.99 -4.14
CA HIS A 160 14.87 13.70 -3.67
C HIS A 160 13.66 13.20 -4.46
N ASP A 161 13.20 13.98 -5.44
CA ASP A 161 12.12 13.63 -6.36
C ASP A 161 12.67 12.72 -7.49
N ARG A 162 12.96 11.47 -7.14
CA ARG A 162 13.48 10.47 -8.08
C ARG A 162 13.00 9.06 -7.72
N TRP A 163 12.94 8.20 -8.74
CA TRP A 163 12.80 6.77 -8.52
C TRP A 163 14.07 6.19 -7.86
N VAL A 164 13.88 5.34 -6.84
CA VAL A 164 14.95 4.58 -6.17
C VAL A 164 14.76 3.10 -6.50
N SER A 165 15.71 2.51 -7.21
CA SER A 165 15.64 1.09 -7.61
C SER A 165 15.87 0.15 -6.42
N ASP A 166 15.42 -1.10 -6.53
CA ASP A 166 15.52 -2.12 -5.46
C ASP A 166 16.95 -2.35 -4.97
N GLY A 167 17.93 -2.31 -5.88
CA GLY A 167 19.36 -2.41 -5.56
C GLY A 167 19.90 -1.25 -4.73
N GLU A 168 19.24 -0.10 -4.75
CA GLU A 168 19.61 1.11 -3.98
C GLU A 168 18.86 1.20 -2.64
N TRP A 169 17.87 0.34 -2.38
CA TRP A 169 17.00 0.53 -1.22
C TRP A 169 17.73 0.44 0.12
N GLY A 170 18.78 -0.38 0.19
CA GLY A 170 19.63 -0.50 1.37
C GLY A 170 20.33 0.82 1.74
N ASP A 171 20.74 1.59 0.74
CA ASP A 171 21.44 2.86 0.91
C ASP A 171 20.50 4.02 1.26
N HIS A 172 19.18 3.82 1.06
CA HIS A 172 18.13 4.80 1.32
C HIS A 172 17.23 4.43 2.51
N LYS A 173 17.63 3.46 3.36
CA LYS A 173 16.83 2.98 4.50
C LYS A 173 16.35 4.09 5.43
N ASP A 174 17.20 5.08 5.73
CA ASP A 174 16.83 6.18 6.63
C ASP A 174 15.79 7.12 6.01
N VAL A 175 15.87 7.35 4.69
CA VAL A 175 14.87 8.12 3.93
C VAL A 175 13.52 7.40 3.98
N PHE A 176 13.52 6.10 3.69
CA PHE A 176 12.32 5.28 3.75
C PHE A 176 11.72 5.25 5.16
N ALA A 177 12.54 5.09 6.20
CA ALA A 177 12.08 5.11 7.58
C ALA A 177 11.43 6.44 7.97
N GLY A 178 11.98 7.56 7.50
CA GLY A 178 11.38 8.89 7.65
C GLY A 178 10.03 9.06 6.96
N ALA A 179 9.75 8.23 5.94
CA ALA A 179 8.47 8.14 5.25
C ALA A 179 7.57 6.99 5.79
N GLY A 180 7.96 6.32 6.87
CA GLY A 180 7.19 5.21 7.47
C GLY A 180 7.31 3.89 6.72
N ILE A 181 8.30 3.78 5.83
CA ILE A 181 8.61 2.61 5.03
C ILE A 181 9.84 1.91 5.63
N GLN A 182 9.68 0.67 6.05
CA GLN A 182 10.76 -0.16 6.54
C GLN A 182 11.08 -1.26 5.52
N VAL A 183 12.33 -1.27 5.04
CA VAL A 183 12.85 -2.29 4.12
C VAL A 183 13.67 -3.31 4.91
N LEU A 184 13.17 -4.53 5.01
CA LEU A 184 13.79 -5.66 5.70
C LEU A 184 14.49 -6.56 4.68
N GLY A 185 15.79 -6.81 4.85
CA GLY A 185 16.59 -7.68 3.97
C GLY A 185 16.74 -9.12 4.48
N GLU A 186 17.36 -10.00 3.69
CA GLU A 186 17.76 -11.34 4.12
C GLU A 186 18.66 -11.26 5.37
N GLY A 187 18.16 -11.79 6.50
CA GLY A 187 18.90 -11.85 7.77
C GLY A 187 18.50 -10.81 8.81
N ASP A 188 17.63 -9.85 8.46
CA ASP A 188 16.98 -8.99 9.44
C ASP A 188 15.96 -9.85 10.20
N ALA A 189 16.41 -10.52 11.26
CA ALA A 189 15.53 -11.22 12.18
C ALA A 189 14.50 -10.21 12.70
N ILE A 190 13.22 -10.54 12.59
CA ILE A 190 12.19 -9.88 13.39
C ILE A 190 12.54 -10.22 14.83
N ASP A 191 13.27 -9.34 15.49
CA ASP A 191 13.65 -9.54 16.89
C ASP A 191 12.34 -9.55 17.68
N HIS A 192 11.96 -10.72 18.19
CA HIS A 192 10.72 -10.95 18.92
C HIS A 192 10.70 -10.26 20.30
N HIS A 193 11.56 -9.27 20.52
CA HIS A 193 11.93 -8.85 21.85
C HIS A 193 10.99 -7.85 22.53
N ASP A 194 9.95 -7.34 21.87
CA ASP A 194 9.02 -6.37 22.48
C ASP A 194 7.54 -6.77 22.43
N ILE A 195 7.22 -8.07 22.33
CA ILE A 195 5.88 -8.58 22.66
C ILE A 195 5.97 -9.39 23.96
N THR A 196 6.41 -8.76 25.03
CA THR A 196 6.14 -9.14 26.43
C THR A 196 6.79 -8.09 27.33
N THR A 197 6.12 -6.97 27.56
CA THR A 197 5.93 -6.43 28.92
C THR A 197 5.02 -5.20 28.92
N ASN A 198 4.02 -5.29 29.80
CA ASN A 198 3.02 -4.31 30.26
C ASN A 198 1.86 -3.98 29.34
#